data_AF-A0A6C0JYM6-F1
#
_entry.id   AF-A0A6C0JYM6-F1
#
_cell.length_a   1.000
_cell.length_b   1.000
_cell.length_c   1.000
_cell.angle_alpha   90.00
_cell.angle_beta   90.00
_cell.angle_gamma   90.00
#
_symmetry.space_group_name_H-M   'P 1'
#
loop_
_entity.id
_entity.type
_entity.pdbx_description
1 polymer ?
#
loop_
_entity_poly.entity_id
_entity_poly.type
_entity_poly.pdbx_seq_one_letter_code
_entity_poly.pdbx_strand_id
1 'polypeptide(L)'
;MQLQSEVLTNNCRIFSGSTRIKMPRFLITCYTCSSQINNTTITHKVPGPNTCPHIQYAICDKCYKKSLGDHNKMVKKQLRTEDDGKMFEMGICLALGIPYDGKYKYGMDIPNVLKTRLDPIKNRFPDYAHSAKSGARYDYTSIGDPDKHISAKTTKKGNGKVAPQVIGQAQPQKFCDVVGIPYTNVSELKKYIQENIAAILPALFSHTFDCPMLYYNVEKNSIRLLQPINSGDSPINWSEFKYTWTCDWVTWNNSSCVKITVARANRSSQNGDSSHILSNENGEKTVSLMEFQFHTKSRTNMAVRWCFEELLSVFGSHFTIENL
;
A
#
# COMPACT_ATOMS: atom_id res chain seq x y z
N MET A 1 -3.35 -19.22 32.05
CA MET A 1 -2.96 -19.65 33.41
C MET A 1 -2.10 -18.55 34.00
N GLN A 2 -2.51 -17.95 35.12
CA GLN A 2 -1.93 -16.73 35.69
C GLN A 2 -0.51 -16.99 36.24
N LEU A 3 0.50 -16.30 35.68
CA LEU A 3 1.83 -16.23 36.27
C LEU A 3 1.76 -15.24 37.44
N GLN A 4 1.99 -15.71 38.67
CA GLN A 4 2.22 -14.83 39.80
C GLN A 4 3.68 -14.39 39.77
N SER A 5 3.91 -13.07 39.88
CA SER A 5 5.25 -12.50 40.01
C SER A 5 5.37 -11.80 41.36
N GLU A 6 6.36 -12.18 42.16
CA GLU A 6 6.75 -11.42 43.35
C GLU A 6 7.92 -10.51 43.01
N VAL A 7 7.87 -9.28 43.53
CA VAL A 7 8.95 -8.30 43.44
C VAL A 7 9.81 -8.45 44.67
N LEU A 8 11.07 -8.86 44.50
CA LEU A 8 12.07 -8.69 45.55
C LEU A 8 12.86 -7.41 45.29
N THR A 9 13.26 -6.78 46.38
CA THR A 9 14.08 -5.56 46.39
C THR A 9 15.29 -5.73 45.47
N ASN A 10 15.60 -4.67 44.70
CA ASN A 10 16.61 -4.60 43.63
C ASN A 10 16.23 -5.17 42.25
N ASN A 11 15.09 -4.74 41.68
CA ASN A 11 14.81 -4.77 40.23
C ASN A 11 14.89 -6.16 39.52
N CYS A 12 14.62 -7.26 40.23
CA CYS A 12 14.55 -8.60 39.66
C CYS A 12 13.17 -9.24 39.92
N ARG A 13 12.67 -9.98 38.92
CA ARG A 13 11.41 -10.75 39.01
C ARG A 13 11.70 -12.24 38.89
N ILE A 14 11.08 -13.04 39.76
CA ILE A 14 11.12 -14.51 39.71
C ILE A 14 9.83 -15.01 39.08
N PHE A 15 9.94 -16.01 38.21
CA PHE A 15 8.79 -16.71 37.64
C PHE A 15 8.81 -18.18 38.11
N SER A 16 7.66 -18.68 38.57
CA SER A 16 7.45 -20.10 38.88
C SER A 16 6.39 -20.67 37.93
N GLY A 17 6.72 -21.78 37.25
CA GLY A 17 5.79 -22.45 36.34
C GLY A 17 6.42 -23.64 35.60
N SER A 18 5.64 -24.69 35.39
CA SER A 18 6.05 -25.95 34.75
C SER A 18 5.78 -25.95 33.24
N THR A 19 6.43 -25.05 32.48
CA THR A 19 6.28 -25.05 31.01
C THR A 19 7.60 -24.76 30.31
N ARG A 20 7.92 -25.58 29.29
CA ARG A 20 9.11 -25.43 28.45
C ARG A 20 8.98 -24.17 27.59
N ILE A 21 9.61 -23.07 28.00
CA ILE A 21 9.74 -21.87 27.17
C ILE A 21 11.07 -21.96 26.41
N LYS A 22 11.05 -22.00 25.07
CA LYS A 22 12.25 -21.79 24.25
C LYS A 22 12.63 -20.31 24.31
N MET A 23 13.53 -19.95 25.22
CA MET A 23 14.12 -18.61 25.29
C MET A 23 15.39 -18.53 24.42
N PRO A 24 15.64 -17.40 23.73
CA PRO A 24 16.90 -17.17 23.03
C PRO A 24 18.08 -17.10 24.03
N ARG A 25 19.27 -17.55 23.62
CA ARG A 25 20.48 -17.65 24.46
C ARG A 25 20.81 -16.31 25.13
N PHE A 26 20.52 -16.18 26.42
CA PHE A 26 21.06 -15.14 27.29
C PHE A 26 21.56 -15.79 28.58
N LEU A 27 22.64 -15.23 29.16
CA LEU A 27 23.29 -15.75 30.36
C LEU A 27 22.26 -15.96 31.48
N ILE A 28 22.17 -17.19 31.97
CA ILE A 28 21.38 -17.56 33.14
C ILE A 28 22.40 -17.80 34.26
N THR A 29 22.38 -16.97 35.30
CA THR A 29 23.15 -17.22 36.52
C THR A 29 22.26 -17.98 37.49
N CYS A 30 22.61 -19.23 37.81
CA CYS A 30 21.90 -20.04 38.80
C CYS A 30 22.46 -19.74 40.19
N TYR A 31 21.64 -19.19 41.10
CA TYR A 31 22.02 -18.84 42.46
C TYR A 31 21.80 -20.00 43.45
N THR A 32 22.30 -21.20 43.14
CA THR A 32 22.45 -22.29 44.12
C THR A 32 23.61 -23.21 43.74
N CYS A 33 24.80 -22.65 43.54
CA CYS A 33 26.09 -23.31 43.78
C CYS A 33 27.20 -22.29 43.53
N SER A 34 28.05 -22.06 44.53
CA SER A 34 29.27 -21.26 44.38
C SER A 34 30.22 -21.95 43.40
N SER A 35 30.29 -21.50 42.15
CA SER A 35 31.45 -21.69 41.28
C SER A 35 31.42 -20.71 40.12
N GLN A 36 32.49 -19.93 40.00
CA GLN A 36 32.78 -19.13 38.81
C GLN A 36 33.07 -20.06 37.63
N ILE A 37 32.43 -19.87 36.48
CA ILE A 37 32.81 -20.57 35.24
C ILE A 37 32.90 -19.56 34.10
N ASN A 38 34.13 -19.41 33.59
CA ASN A 38 34.47 -18.67 32.39
C ASN A 38 34.07 -19.45 31.13
N ASN A 39 33.59 -18.71 30.12
CA ASN A 39 33.38 -19.07 28.72
C ASN A 39 33.75 -20.51 28.32
N THR A 40 32.78 -21.41 28.28
CA THR A 40 32.83 -22.58 27.40
C THR A 40 31.43 -23.16 27.14
N THR A 41 31.24 -23.61 25.91
CA THR A 41 30.03 -24.22 25.35
C THR A 41 29.43 -25.30 26.26
N ILE A 42 28.19 -25.13 26.73
CA ILE A 42 27.46 -26.17 27.46
C ILE A 42 26.71 -27.06 26.47
N THR A 43 27.21 -28.28 26.27
CA THR A 43 26.42 -29.44 25.79
C THR A 43 25.76 -30.11 27.00
N HIS A 44 24.45 -30.03 27.14
CA HIS A 44 23.75 -30.82 28.16
C HIS A 44 23.58 -32.27 27.69
N LYS A 45 24.27 -33.19 28.38
CA LYS A 45 23.84 -34.58 28.51
C LYS A 45 22.51 -34.60 29.26
N VAL A 46 21.55 -35.37 28.76
CA VAL A 46 20.23 -35.59 29.38
C VAL A 46 20.40 -36.43 30.66
N PRO A 47 19.98 -35.97 31.85
CA PRO A 47 19.89 -36.82 33.03
C PRO A 47 18.57 -37.60 33.03
N GLY A 48 18.60 -38.82 33.58
CA GLY A 48 17.48 -39.75 33.67
C GLY A 48 16.33 -39.32 34.60
N PRO A 49 15.26 -40.14 34.73
CA PRO A 49 13.90 -39.65 34.97
C PRO A 49 13.49 -39.26 36.40
N ASN A 50 14.40 -39.09 37.37
CA ASN A 50 14.01 -38.97 38.79
C ASN A 50 14.78 -37.91 39.60
N THR A 51 14.66 -36.62 39.24
CA THR A 51 14.87 -35.51 40.18
C THR A 51 13.84 -34.40 39.94
N CYS A 52 13.18 -33.97 41.03
CA CYS A 52 12.04 -33.04 41.08
C CYS A 52 12.53 -31.61 41.51
N PRO A 53 11.65 -30.61 41.68
CA PRO A 53 11.22 -29.65 40.68
C PRO A 53 11.64 -28.19 41.05
N HIS A 54 11.35 -27.23 40.17
CA HIS A 54 11.55 -25.77 40.33
C HIS A 54 12.95 -25.24 39.99
N ILE A 55 13.18 -25.04 38.69
CA ILE A 55 14.19 -24.09 38.24
C ILE A 55 13.58 -22.69 38.31
N GLN A 56 14.05 -21.87 39.25
CA GLN A 56 13.75 -20.43 39.28
C GLN A 56 14.72 -19.72 38.34
N TYR A 57 14.19 -19.00 37.35
CA TYR A 57 14.97 -18.12 36.50
C TYR A 57 14.69 -16.67 36.91
N ALA A 58 15.73 -15.92 37.25
CA ALA A 58 15.64 -14.48 37.44
C ALA A 58 16.01 -13.79 36.12
N ILE A 59 15.10 -13.00 35.56
CA ILE A 59 15.38 -12.11 34.44
C ILE A 59 15.36 -10.69 34.99
N CYS A 60 16.42 -9.92 34.74
CA CYS A 60 16.43 -8.52 35.18
C CYS A 60 15.39 -7.71 34.41
N ASP A 61 14.82 -6.70 35.06
CA ASP A 61 13.71 -5.91 34.53
C ASP A 61 14.03 -5.27 33.16
N LYS A 62 15.31 -4.95 32.92
CA LYS A 62 15.81 -4.41 31.63
C LYS A 62 15.77 -5.45 30.51
N CYS A 63 16.16 -6.70 30.78
CA CYS A 63 16.10 -7.80 29.81
C CYS A 63 14.65 -8.22 29.53
N TYR A 64 13.78 -8.18 30.54
CA TYR A 64 12.35 -8.44 30.38
C TYR A 64 11.65 -7.38 29.54
N LYS A 65 11.90 -6.09 29.82
CA LYS A 65 11.40 -4.97 29.01
C LYS A 65 11.91 -5.04 27.57
N LYS A 66 13.17 -5.45 27.37
CA LYS A 66 13.74 -5.65 26.03
C LYS A 66 13.07 -6.83 25.31
N SER A 67 12.85 -7.97 25.96
CA SER A 67 12.18 -9.11 25.33
C SER A 67 10.73 -8.80 24.98
N LEU A 68 9.99 -8.07 25.82
CA LEU A 68 8.65 -7.56 25.51
C LEU A 68 8.66 -6.56 24.33
N GLY A 69 9.64 -5.66 24.30
CA GLY A 69 9.84 -4.72 23.19
C GLY A 69 10.17 -5.42 21.87
N ASP A 70 11.01 -6.46 21.92
CA ASP A 70 11.41 -7.27 20.76
C ASP A 70 10.26 -8.19 20.31
N HIS A 71 9.46 -8.74 21.24
CA HIS A 71 8.26 -9.52 20.93
C HIS A 71 7.17 -8.66 20.28
N ASN A 72 6.98 -7.41 20.75
CA ASN A 72 6.08 -6.45 20.10
C ASN A 72 6.60 -5.98 18.74
N LYS A 73 7.92 -5.91 18.54
CA LYS A 73 8.53 -5.65 17.22
C LYS A 73 8.37 -6.80 16.24
N MET A 74 8.36 -8.06 16.71
CA MET A 74 8.09 -9.22 15.87
C MET A 74 6.63 -9.32 15.38
N VAL A 75 5.68 -8.62 16.02
CA VAL A 75 4.23 -8.74 15.73
C VAL A 75 3.69 -7.64 14.80
N LYS A 76 4.43 -6.58 14.49
CA LYS A 76 4.01 -5.60 13.46
C LYS A 76 5.09 -5.42 12.40
N LYS A 77 5.20 -6.42 11.51
CA LYS A 77 5.83 -6.19 10.21
C LYS A 77 5.03 -5.09 9.50
N GLN A 78 5.67 -3.96 9.22
CA GLN A 78 5.03 -2.84 8.53
C GLN A 78 4.56 -3.32 7.16
N LEU A 79 3.24 -3.43 6.99
CA LEU A 79 2.61 -3.80 5.73
C LEU A 79 2.96 -2.74 4.67
N ARG A 80 3.37 -3.15 3.47
CA ARG A 80 3.59 -2.26 2.32
C ARG A 80 2.30 -2.07 1.52
N THR A 81 2.20 -1.03 0.71
CA THR A 81 0.99 -0.77 -0.11
C THR A 81 0.65 -1.96 -1.00
N GLU A 82 1.66 -2.64 -1.53
CA GLU A 82 1.51 -3.86 -2.32
C GLU A 82 0.91 -5.03 -1.53
N ASP A 83 1.07 -5.04 -0.19
CA ASP A 83 0.45 -6.05 0.66
C ASP A 83 -1.06 -5.82 0.79
N ASP A 84 -1.50 -4.56 0.85
CA ASP A 84 -2.92 -4.19 0.89
C ASP A 84 -3.62 -4.44 -0.45
N GLY A 85 -2.93 -4.18 -1.57
CA GLY A 85 -3.40 -4.51 -2.91
C GLY A 85 -3.74 -5.98 -3.04
N LYS A 86 -2.82 -6.87 -2.64
CA LYS A 86 -3.03 -8.33 -2.69
C LYS A 86 -4.13 -8.81 -1.75
N MET A 87 -4.26 -8.22 -0.56
CA MET A 87 -5.36 -8.54 0.35
C MET A 87 -6.71 -8.08 -0.21
N PHE A 88 -6.74 -6.94 -0.92
CA PHE A 88 -7.93 -6.45 -1.59
C PHE A 88 -8.33 -7.32 -2.78
N GLU A 89 -7.37 -7.69 -3.63
CA GLU A 89 -7.58 -8.64 -4.72
C GLU A 89 -8.11 -9.99 -4.20
N MET A 90 -7.55 -10.49 -3.08
CA MET A 90 -8.07 -11.70 -2.42
C MET A 90 -9.52 -11.51 -1.94
N GLY A 91 -9.84 -10.36 -1.34
CA GLY A 91 -11.22 -10.04 -0.92
C GLY A 91 -12.21 -10.06 -2.09
N ILE A 92 -11.80 -9.53 -3.26
CA ILE A 92 -12.60 -9.58 -4.50
C ILE A 92 -12.76 -11.03 -4.98
N CYS A 93 -11.69 -11.84 -4.97
CA CYS A 93 -11.78 -13.26 -5.34
C CYS A 93 -12.80 -14.01 -4.46
N LEU A 94 -12.77 -13.77 -3.15
CA LEU A 94 -13.72 -14.36 -2.21
C LEU A 94 -15.16 -13.90 -2.46
N ALA A 95 -15.38 -12.63 -2.82
CA ALA A 95 -16.71 -12.08 -3.10
C ALA A 95 -17.30 -12.67 -4.39
N LEU A 96 -16.47 -12.81 -5.43
CA LEU A 96 -16.84 -13.43 -6.70
C LEU A 96 -16.96 -14.96 -6.61
N GLY A 97 -16.40 -15.58 -5.56
CA GLY A 97 -16.39 -17.04 -5.41
C GLY A 97 -15.39 -17.74 -6.33
N ILE A 98 -14.28 -17.09 -6.65
CA ILE A 98 -13.26 -17.55 -7.61
C ILE A 98 -11.92 -17.80 -6.93
N PRO A 99 -11.05 -18.68 -7.47
CA PRO A 99 -9.73 -18.89 -6.91
C PRO A 99 -8.81 -17.68 -7.12
N TYR A 100 -8.00 -17.36 -6.12
CA TYR A 100 -6.90 -16.41 -6.28
C TYR A 100 -5.77 -17.08 -7.06
N ASP A 101 -5.54 -16.59 -8.27
CA ASP A 101 -4.47 -17.09 -9.12
C ASP A 101 -3.12 -16.44 -8.78
N GLY A 102 -2.37 -17.05 -7.88
CA GLY A 102 -1.03 -16.61 -7.49
C GLY A 102 -0.61 -17.05 -6.09
N LYS A 103 0.64 -16.72 -5.70
CA LYS A 103 1.13 -17.03 -4.35
C LYS A 103 0.62 -16.00 -3.34
N TYR A 104 -0.40 -16.38 -2.57
CA TYR A 104 -0.88 -15.62 -1.43
C TYR A 104 -0.17 -16.03 -0.14
N LYS A 105 0.31 -15.06 0.64
CA LYS A 105 1.12 -15.29 1.86
C LYS A 105 0.66 -14.46 3.07
N TYR A 106 -0.49 -13.80 2.97
CA TYR A 106 -0.99 -12.85 3.95
C TYR A 106 -2.10 -13.50 4.79
N GLY A 107 -2.52 -12.84 5.88
CA GLY A 107 -3.64 -13.29 6.69
C GLY A 107 -4.97 -13.18 5.94
N MET A 108 -5.99 -13.89 6.41
CA MET A 108 -7.33 -13.89 5.80
C MET A 108 -8.31 -12.92 6.48
N ASP A 109 -7.93 -12.29 7.59
CA ASP A 109 -8.81 -11.41 8.36
C ASP A 109 -9.32 -10.23 7.52
N ILE A 110 -8.41 -9.52 6.85
CA ILE A 110 -8.76 -8.39 5.96
C ILE A 110 -9.57 -8.86 4.74
N PRO A 111 -9.15 -9.86 3.95
CA PRO A 111 -9.96 -10.38 2.85
C PRO A 111 -11.36 -10.81 3.24
N ASN A 112 -11.55 -11.45 4.40
CA ASN A 112 -12.87 -11.90 4.85
C ASN A 112 -13.79 -10.72 5.20
N VAL A 113 -13.26 -9.65 5.80
CA VAL A 113 -14.02 -8.41 6.03
C VAL A 113 -14.38 -7.75 4.70
N LEU A 114 -13.44 -7.70 3.76
CA LEU A 114 -13.66 -7.11 2.43
C LEU A 114 -14.68 -7.90 1.61
N LYS A 115 -14.66 -9.24 1.68
CA LYS A 115 -15.62 -10.13 1.00
C LYS A 115 -17.06 -9.67 1.24
N THR A 116 -17.43 -9.45 2.50
CA THR A 116 -18.80 -9.05 2.87
C THR A 116 -19.18 -7.72 2.25
N ARG A 117 -18.26 -6.76 2.22
CA ARG A 117 -18.49 -5.43 1.64
C ARG A 117 -18.54 -5.45 0.12
N LEU A 118 -17.85 -6.39 -0.49
CA LEU A 118 -17.76 -6.57 -1.93
C LEU A 118 -18.87 -7.48 -2.47
N ASP A 119 -19.71 -8.09 -1.63
CA ASP A 119 -20.80 -8.98 -2.05
C ASP A 119 -21.68 -8.40 -3.20
N PRO A 120 -22.02 -7.09 -3.22
CA PRO A 120 -22.82 -6.50 -4.31
C PRO A 120 -22.19 -6.63 -5.71
N ILE A 121 -20.87 -6.80 -5.82
CA ILE A 121 -20.20 -6.86 -7.12
C ILE A 121 -20.46 -8.17 -7.86
N LYS A 122 -20.84 -9.25 -7.14
CA LYS A 122 -21.07 -10.58 -7.72
C LYS A 122 -22.13 -10.57 -8.81
N ASN A 123 -23.18 -9.77 -8.61
CA ASN A 123 -24.27 -9.64 -9.58
C ASN A 123 -23.90 -8.76 -10.78
N ARG A 124 -22.90 -7.88 -10.63
CA ARG A 124 -22.43 -6.97 -11.69
C ARG A 124 -21.39 -7.59 -12.59
N PHE A 125 -20.57 -8.47 -12.02
CA PHE A 125 -19.46 -9.12 -12.69
C PHE A 125 -19.58 -10.65 -12.56
N PRO A 126 -20.65 -11.25 -13.10
CA PRO A 126 -20.74 -12.69 -13.16
C PRO A 126 -19.62 -13.23 -14.06
N ASP A 127 -19.05 -14.37 -13.68
CA ASP A 127 -18.13 -15.14 -14.53
C ASP A 127 -16.82 -14.41 -14.89
N TYR A 128 -16.14 -13.87 -13.89
CA TYR A 128 -14.77 -13.35 -14.01
C TYR A 128 -13.75 -14.32 -13.43
N ALA A 129 -12.52 -14.27 -13.94
CA ALA A 129 -11.36 -14.96 -13.38
C ALA A 129 -10.29 -13.96 -12.93
N HIS A 130 -9.54 -14.32 -11.89
CA HIS A 130 -8.37 -13.55 -11.47
C HIS A 130 -7.25 -13.74 -12.50
N SER A 131 -6.81 -12.66 -13.14
CA SER A 131 -5.86 -12.67 -14.25
C SER A 131 -4.58 -11.86 -13.97
N ALA A 132 -4.42 -11.33 -12.75
CA ALA A 132 -3.28 -10.49 -12.37
C ALA A 132 -1.96 -11.29 -12.32
N LYS A 133 -1.24 -11.38 -13.46
CA LYS A 133 0.06 -12.08 -13.55
C LYS A 133 1.12 -11.24 -14.27
N SER A 134 2.35 -11.29 -13.76
CA SER A 134 3.56 -10.83 -14.48
C SER A 134 3.48 -9.43 -15.12
N GLY A 135 2.86 -8.47 -14.43
CA GLY A 135 2.69 -7.11 -14.97
C GLY A 135 1.54 -6.99 -15.98
N ALA A 136 0.56 -7.90 -15.93
CA ALA A 136 -0.70 -7.81 -16.65
C ALA A 136 -1.35 -6.43 -16.48
N ARG A 137 -2.06 -6.02 -17.53
CA ARG A 137 -2.80 -4.75 -17.56
C ARG A 137 -4.07 -4.78 -16.70
N TYR A 138 -4.59 -5.97 -16.42
CA TYR A 138 -5.87 -6.13 -15.72
C TYR A 138 -5.75 -7.14 -14.59
N ASP A 139 -6.51 -6.89 -13.52
CA ASP A 139 -6.50 -7.73 -12.34
C ASP A 139 -7.49 -8.91 -12.49
N TYR A 140 -8.61 -8.68 -13.19
CA TYR A 140 -9.62 -9.69 -13.51
C TYR A 140 -10.07 -9.57 -14.97
N THR A 141 -10.42 -10.69 -15.57
CA THR A 141 -10.92 -10.78 -16.95
C THR A 141 -12.16 -11.69 -17.00
N SER A 142 -13.17 -11.33 -17.80
CA SER A 142 -14.35 -12.16 -17.95
C SER A 142 -14.02 -13.47 -18.68
N ILE A 143 -14.63 -14.57 -18.25
CA ILE A 143 -14.43 -15.89 -18.83
C ILE A 143 -15.08 -15.99 -20.22
N GLY A 144 -16.19 -15.28 -20.44
CA GLY A 144 -16.93 -15.30 -21.71
C GLY A 144 -16.54 -14.20 -22.69
N ASP A 145 -15.77 -13.20 -22.25
CA ASP A 145 -15.41 -12.03 -23.05
C ASP A 145 -14.02 -11.51 -22.63
N PRO A 146 -12.96 -11.84 -23.38
CA PRO A 146 -11.59 -11.49 -23.00
C PRO A 146 -11.31 -9.99 -23.06
N ASP A 147 -12.21 -9.17 -23.63
CA ASP A 147 -12.06 -7.71 -23.68
C ASP A 147 -12.73 -7.02 -22.47
N LYS A 148 -13.45 -7.78 -21.63
CA LYS A 148 -14.07 -7.28 -20.40
C LYS A 148 -13.17 -7.51 -19.20
N HIS A 149 -12.79 -6.41 -18.55
CA HIS A 149 -11.84 -6.42 -17.45
C HIS A 149 -12.34 -5.70 -16.20
N ILE A 150 -11.70 -5.97 -15.06
CA ILE A 150 -11.83 -5.18 -13.84
C ILE A 150 -10.44 -4.88 -13.30
N SER A 151 -10.26 -3.64 -12.85
CA SER A 151 -9.08 -3.20 -12.11
C SER A 151 -9.37 -3.16 -10.61
N ALA A 152 -8.38 -3.53 -9.79
CA ALA A 152 -8.39 -3.35 -8.34
C ALA A 152 -7.25 -2.42 -7.93
N LYS A 153 -7.59 -1.31 -7.25
CA LYS A 153 -6.60 -0.34 -6.75
C LYS A 153 -6.83 -0.07 -5.27
N THR A 154 -5.74 0.13 -4.54
CA THR A 154 -5.77 0.42 -3.10
C THR A 154 -4.88 1.60 -2.76
N THR A 155 -5.26 2.38 -1.74
CA THR A 155 -4.40 3.42 -1.18
C THR A 155 -4.39 3.40 0.34
N LYS A 156 -3.20 3.56 0.93
CA LYS A 156 -3.03 3.49 2.39
C LYS A 156 -3.35 4.77 3.15
N LYS A 157 -2.93 5.92 2.64
CA LYS A 157 -2.96 7.22 3.33
C LYS A 157 -2.98 8.41 2.35
N GLY A 158 -3.46 9.55 2.82
CA GLY A 158 -3.36 10.86 2.18
C GLY A 158 -4.14 10.97 0.86
N ASN A 159 -3.59 11.70 -0.11
CA ASN A 159 -4.26 12.04 -1.37
C ASN A 159 -4.42 10.85 -2.35
N GLY A 160 -4.23 9.61 -1.88
CA GLY A 160 -4.41 8.37 -2.62
C GLY A 160 -3.49 8.26 -3.84
N LYS A 161 -2.32 7.62 -3.73
CA LYS A 161 -1.41 7.48 -4.88
C LYS A 161 -1.73 6.22 -5.68
N VAL A 162 -2.28 6.38 -6.88
CA VAL A 162 -2.62 5.27 -7.78
C VAL A 162 -1.76 5.33 -9.04
N ALA A 163 -1.03 4.26 -9.33
CA ALA A 163 -0.22 4.15 -10.54
C ALA A 163 -1.08 3.64 -11.72
N PRO A 164 -0.96 4.23 -12.93
CA PRO A 164 -1.44 3.58 -14.14
C PRO A 164 -0.82 2.19 -14.29
N GLN A 165 -1.61 1.21 -14.72
CA GLN A 165 -1.08 -0.14 -14.87
C GLN A 165 -0.03 -0.17 -15.99
N VAL A 166 0.95 -1.06 -15.88
CA VAL A 166 2.04 -1.27 -16.85
C VAL A 166 3.07 -0.14 -16.92
N ILE A 167 2.63 1.12 -16.98
CA ILE A 167 3.49 2.30 -17.21
C ILE A 167 3.80 3.09 -15.95
N GLY A 168 2.94 3.03 -14.93
CA GLY A 168 3.11 3.79 -13.69
C GLY A 168 4.29 3.35 -12.82
N GLN A 169 4.87 2.18 -13.10
CA GLN A 169 6.06 1.66 -12.42
C GLN A 169 7.11 1.12 -13.42
N ALA A 170 7.08 1.60 -14.67
CA ALA A 170 7.96 1.13 -15.72
C ALA A 170 9.38 1.72 -15.64
N GLN A 171 10.33 1.11 -16.34
CA GLN A 171 11.60 1.76 -16.68
C GLN A 171 11.33 2.98 -17.57
N PRO A 172 12.19 4.03 -17.53
CA PRO A 172 12.06 5.21 -18.39
C PRO A 172 11.88 4.89 -19.88
N GLN A 173 12.67 3.98 -20.44
CA GLN A 173 12.53 3.56 -21.84
C GLN A 173 11.13 3.01 -22.12
N LYS A 174 10.66 2.05 -21.32
CA LYS A 174 9.33 1.44 -21.51
C LYS A 174 8.20 2.46 -21.34
N PHE A 175 8.35 3.44 -20.43
CA PHE A 175 7.41 4.54 -20.30
C PHE A 175 7.35 5.35 -21.61
N CYS A 176 8.51 5.73 -22.15
CA CYS A 176 8.62 6.46 -23.40
C CYS A 176 8.02 5.69 -24.58
N ASP A 177 8.31 4.39 -24.71
CA ASP A 177 7.80 3.54 -25.77
C ASP A 177 6.27 3.50 -25.78
N VAL A 178 5.64 3.37 -24.62
CA VAL A 178 4.17 3.30 -24.50
C VAL A 178 3.52 4.67 -24.71
N VAL A 179 4.15 5.75 -24.24
CA VAL A 179 3.65 7.12 -24.44
C VAL A 179 3.89 7.60 -25.88
N GLY A 180 4.77 6.94 -26.63
CA GLY A 180 5.08 7.28 -28.02
C GLY A 180 6.08 8.43 -28.15
N ILE A 181 7.04 8.54 -27.22
CA ILE A 181 8.06 9.60 -27.21
C ILE A 181 9.46 8.97 -27.25
N PRO A 182 10.46 9.60 -27.91
CA PRO A 182 11.82 9.07 -27.94
C PRO A 182 12.46 9.15 -26.55
N TYR A 183 13.15 8.08 -26.14
CA TYR A 183 13.99 8.10 -24.94
C TYR A 183 15.45 8.36 -25.30
N THR A 184 16.04 9.34 -24.63
CA THR A 184 17.48 9.64 -24.72
C THR A 184 18.13 9.42 -23.36
N ASN A 185 17.77 10.22 -22.37
CA ASN A 185 18.21 10.07 -20.99
C ASN A 185 17.18 10.65 -20.02
N VAL A 186 17.38 10.45 -18.71
CA VAL A 186 16.44 10.90 -17.68
C VAL A 186 16.32 12.43 -17.61
N SER A 187 17.38 13.18 -17.89
CA SER A 187 17.36 14.65 -17.87
C SER A 187 16.45 15.20 -18.97
N GLU A 188 16.65 14.73 -20.20
CA GLU A 188 15.82 15.10 -21.35
C GLU A 188 14.37 14.63 -21.17
N LEU A 189 14.16 13.44 -20.61
CA LEU A 189 12.82 12.94 -20.32
C LEU A 189 12.08 13.83 -19.29
N LYS A 190 12.76 14.28 -18.23
CA LYS A 190 12.15 15.19 -17.25
C LYS A 190 11.71 16.50 -17.91
N LYS A 191 12.58 17.08 -18.74
CA LYS A 191 12.28 18.30 -19.49
C LYS A 191 11.07 18.07 -20.40
N TYR A 192 11.11 17.01 -21.22
CA TYR A 192 10.02 16.66 -22.13
C TYR A 192 8.69 16.49 -21.39
N ILE A 193 8.67 15.78 -20.26
CA ILE A 193 7.48 15.58 -19.44
C ILE A 193 6.90 16.93 -18.99
N GLN A 194 7.73 17.85 -18.52
CA GLN A 194 7.24 19.15 -18.04
C GLN A 194 6.72 20.04 -19.17
N GLU A 195 7.36 20.02 -20.33
CA GLU A 195 6.98 20.82 -21.51
C GLU A 195 5.76 20.25 -22.24
N ASN A 196 5.51 18.94 -22.18
CA ASN A 196 4.52 18.26 -23.02
C ASN A 196 3.46 17.48 -22.21
N ILE A 197 3.25 17.82 -20.95
CA ILE A 197 2.38 17.04 -20.05
C ILE A 197 0.95 16.85 -20.56
N ALA A 198 0.39 17.85 -21.23
CA ALA A 198 -0.95 17.77 -21.83
C ALA A 198 -1.07 16.64 -22.87
N ALA A 199 0.00 16.35 -23.61
CA ALA A 199 0.05 15.25 -24.58
C ALA A 199 0.29 13.87 -23.94
N ILE A 200 0.87 13.84 -22.74
CA ILE A 200 1.22 12.60 -22.01
C ILE A 200 0.04 12.10 -21.16
N LEU A 201 -0.74 13.02 -20.58
CA LEU A 201 -1.86 12.69 -19.69
C LEU A 201 -2.92 11.76 -20.32
N PRO A 202 -3.31 11.89 -21.60
CA PRO A 202 -4.24 10.94 -22.24
C PRO A 202 -3.77 9.48 -22.14
N ALA A 203 -2.50 9.20 -22.42
CA ALA A 203 -1.94 7.86 -22.35
C ALA A 203 -1.93 7.32 -20.91
N LEU A 204 -1.61 8.18 -19.94
CA LEU A 204 -1.66 7.80 -18.52
C LEU A 204 -3.08 7.50 -18.05
N PHE A 205 -4.04 8.30 -18.52
CA PHE A 205 -5.44 8.16 -18.16
C PHE A 205 -6.01 6.87 -18.75
N SER A 206 -5.74 6.57 -20.02
CA SER A 206 -6.20 5.33 -20.68
C SER A 206 -5.58 4.06 -20.09
N HIS A 207 -4.37 4.11 -19.54
CA HIS A 207 -3.76 2.99 -18.81
C HIS A 207 -4.24 2.87 -17.35
N THR A 208 -5.11 3.78 -16.92
CA THR A 208 -5.70 3.75 -15.58
C THR A 208 -7.19 3.47 -15.62
N PHE A 209 -7.90 3.99 -16.62
CA PHE A 209 -9.36 4.07 -16.68
C PHE A 209 -9.93 3.53 -18.00
N ASP A 210 -9.44 2.38 -18.46
CA ASP A 210 -9.97 1.67 -19.64
C ASP A 210 -11.01 0.58 -19.29
N CYS A 211 -11.19 0.26 -18.01
CA CYS A 211 -12.20 -0.66 -17.52
C CYS A 211 -12.79 -0.21 -16.17
N PRO A 212 -13.88 -0.84 -15.68
CA PRO A 212 -14.34 -0.64 -14.31
C PRO A 212 -13.22 -0.85 -13.29
N MET A 213 -13.18 0.01 -12.27
CA MET A 213 -12.18 -0.03 -11.21
C MET A 213 -12.83 -0.12 -9.84
N LEU A 214 -12.47 -1.15 -9.08
CA LEU A 214 -12.70 -1.23 -7.65
C LEU A 214 -11.57 -0.51 -6.93
N TYR A 215 -11.90 0.51 -6.16
CA TYR A 215 -10.93 1.34 -5.46
C TYR A 215 -11.17 1.30 -3.95
N TYR A 216 -10.19 0.81 -3.19
CA TYR A 216 -10.23 0.77 -1.74
C TYR A 216 -9.30 1.83 -1.12
N ASN A 217 -9.91 2.83 -0.49
CA ASN A 217 -9.20 3.78 0.36
C ASN A 217 -9.17 3.23 1.79
N VAL A 218 -8.01 2.73 2.21
CA VAL A 218 -7.83 2.07 3.52
C VAL A 218 -8.00 3.05 4.68
N GLU A 219 -7.45 4.27 4.54
CA GLU A 219 -7.53 5.31 5.57
C GLU A 219 -8.97 5.78 5.80
N LYS A 220 -9.73 5.98 4.71
CA LYS A 220 -11.16 6.34 4.77
C LYS A 220 -12.08 5.14 4.96
N ASN A 221 -11.51 3.94 5.00
CA ASN A 221 -12.23 2.66 5.01
C ASN A 221 -13.37 2.60 3.98
N SER A 222 -13.18 3.14 2.78
CA SER A 222 -14.22 3.23 1.74
C SER A 222 -13.84 2.43 0.50
N ILE A 223 -14.83 1.71 -0.05
CA ILE A 223 -14.69 1.01 -1.33
C ILE A 223 -15.60 1.72 -2.32
N ARG A 224 -15.08 2.03 -3.50
CA ARG A 224 -15.83 2.62 -4.60
C ARG A 224 -15.70 1.80 -5.86
N LEU A 225 -16.79 1.64 -6.59
CA LEU A 225 -16.78 1.20 -7.98
C LEU A 225 -16.78 2.44 -8.87
N LEU A 226 -15.73 2.59 -9.67
CA LEU A 226 -15.60 3.64 -10.66
C LEU A 226 -15.78 3.03 -12.05
N GLN A 227 -16.72 3.56 -12.81
CA GLN A 227 -16.92 3.20 -14.21
C GLN A 227 -16.66 4.45 -15.06
N PRO A 228 -15.62 4.43 -15.93
CA PRO A 228 -15.40 5.51 -16.87
C PRO A 228 -16.65 5.71 -17.74
N ILE A 229 -17.12 6.94 -17.84
CA ILE A 229 -18.23 7.27 -18.75
C ILE A 229 -17.60 7.39 -20.14
N ASN A 230 -17.77 6.35 -20.94
CA ASN A 230 -17.30 6.32 -22.34
C ASN A 230 -18.23 7.13 -23.26
N SER A 231 -18.64 8.33 -22.85
CA SER A 231 -19.29 9.27 -23.76
C SER A 231 -18.18 10.00 -24.50
N GLY A 232 -17.87 9.54 -25.71
CA GLY A 232 -16.98 10.25 -26.66
C GLY A 232 -17.40 11.72 -26.92
N ASP A 233 -18.56 12.11 -26.42
CA ASP A 233 -19.16 13.44 -26.48
C ASP A 233 -18.50 14.49 -25.56
N SER A 234 -17.68 14.08 -24.57
CA SER A 234 -16.97 15.05 -23.70
C SER A 234 -15.67 14.48 -23.11
N PRO A 235 -14.65 14.19 -23.94
CA PRO A 235 -13.32 13.82 -23.44
C PRO A 235 -12.71 14.97 -22.63
N ILE A 236 -11.85 14.63 -21.67
CA ILE A 236 -11.08 15.65 -20.94
C ILE A 236 -10.17 16.38 -21.92
N ASN A 237 -10.39 17.67 -22.12
CA ASN A 237 -9.49 18.49 -22.92
C ASN A 237 -8.27 18.92 -22.08
N TRP A 238 -7.23 18.08 -22.08
CA TRP A 238 -6.00 18.33 -21.32
C TRP A 238 -5.31 19.64 -21.73
N SER A 239 -5.51 20.14 -22.95
CA SER A 239 -4.86 21.38 -23.41
C SER A 239 -5.40 22.66 -22.75
N GLU A 240 -6.59 22.61 -22.12
CA GLU A 240 -7.22 23.78 -21.49
C GLU A 240 -6.68 24.08 -20.09
N PHE A 241 -5.95 23.15 -19.48
CA PHE A 241 -5.45 23.34 -18.12
C PHE A 241 -4.13 24.12 -18.11
N LYS A 242 -4.03 25.04 -17.16
CA LYS A 242 -2.75 25.62 -16.78
C LYS A 242 -1.99 24.68 -15.85
N TYR A 243 -0.81 24.26 -16.28
CA TYR A 243 0.05 23.36 -15.53
C TYR A 243 1.11 24.10 -14.73
N THR A 244 1.33 23.65 -13.50
CA THR A 244 2.48 24.07 -12.67
C THR A 244 3.14 22.83 -12.06
N TRP A 245 4.40 22.97 -11.65
CA TRP A 245 5.19 21.87 -11.11
C TRP A 245 5.73 22.24 -9.74
N THR A 246 5.90 21.24 -8.86
CA THR A 246 6.52 21.48 -7.54
C THR A 246 8.00 21.82 -7.61
N CYS A 247 8.67 21.44 -8.70
CA CYS A 247 10.03 21.83 -9.03
C CYS A 247 10.24 21.73 -10.54
N ASP A 248 11.16 22.53 -11.08
CA ASP A 248 11.59 22.49 -12.47
C ASP A 248 12.45 21.24 -12.75
N TRP A 249 12.62 20.90 -14.03
CA TRP A 249 13.37 19.70 -14.44
C TRP A 249 14.87 19.74 -14.04
N VAL A 250 15.46 20.92 -13.83
CA VAL A 250 16.86 21.07 -13.39
C VAL A 250 17.00 20.75 -11.90
N THR A 251 16.04 21.18 -11.08
CA THR A 251 16.03 20.94 -9.62
C THR A 251 15.28 19.67 -9.19
N TRP A 252 14.69 18.95 -10.14
CA TRP A 252 13.97 17.70 -9.90
C TRP A 252 14.92 16.56 -9.50
N ASN A 253 15.19 16.44 -8.20
CA ASN A 253 16.06 15.39 -7.67
C ASN A 253 15.39 14.00 -7.60
N ASN A 254 14.24 13.89 -6.92
CA ASN A 254 13.56 12.61 -6.70
C ASN A 254 12.19 12.59 -7.37
N SER A 255 11.33 13.55 -7.04
CA SER A 255 9.97 13.64 -7.56
C SER A 255 9.56 15.06 -7.89
N SER A 256 8.70 15.22 -8.89
CA SER A 256 7.97 16.45 -9.17
C SER A 256 6.49 16.11 -9.37
N CYS A 257 5.63 16.97 -8.84
CA CYS A 257 4.18 16.81 -8.94
C CYS A 257 3.65 17.87 -9.91
N VAL A 258 2.94 17.43 -10.95
CA VAL A 258 2.16 18.33 -11.80
C VAL A 258 0.88 18.70 -11.07
N LYS A 259 0.58 19.99 -11.12
CA LYS A 259 -0.64 20.58 -10.59
C LYS A 259 -1.38 21.30 -11.72
N ILE A 260 -2.71 21.32 -11.60
CA ILE A 260 -3.59 22.07 -12.49
C ILE A 260 -4.28 23.19 -11.73
N THR A 261 -4.48 24.32 -12.39
CA THR A 261 -5.35 25.39 -11.89
C THR A 261 -6.77 25.15 -12.39
N VAL A 262 -7.74 25.13 -11.47
CA VAL A 262 -9.16 24.98 -11.78
C VAL A 262 -9.96 26.15 -11.21
N ALA A 263 -10.90 26.68 -11.99
CA ALA A 263 -11.86 27.64 -11.49
C ALA A 263 -12.75 26.98 -10.45
N ARG A 264 -13.08 27.68 -9.36
CA ARG A 264 -14.03 27.17 -8.37
C ARG A 264 -15.43 27.18 -8.98
N ALA A 265 -15.87 26.04 -9.53
CA ALA A 265 -17.31 25.81 -9.68
C ALA A 265 -17.94 25.82 -8.28
N ASN A 266 -19.07 26.52 -8.13
CA ASN A 266 -19.84 26.60 -6.89
C ASN A 266 -20.20 25.19 -6.40
N ARG A 267 -19.42 24.63 -5.47
CA ARG A 267 -19.80 23.39 -4.81
C ARG A 267 -21.05 23.68 -3.99
N SER A 268 -22.15 23.02 -4.34
CA SER A 268 -23.19 22.70 -3.36
C SER A 268 -22.52 21.94 -2.22
N SER A 269 -22.54 22.56 -1.05
CA SER A 269 -21.98 22.05 0.19
C SER A 269 -22.60 20.71 0.55
N GLN A 270 -21.90 19.61 0.26
CA GLN A 270 -22.09 18.37 0.98
C GLN A 270 -20.71 17.78 1.31
N ASN A 271 -20.50 17.61 2.61
CA ASN A 271 -19.36 17.00 3.31
C ASN A 271 -18.22 17.97 3.65
N GLY A 272 -18.30 18.47 4.89
CA GLY A 272 -17.36 19.37 5.54
C GLY A 272 -16.04 18.68 5.91
N ASP A 273 -15.18 18.49 4.91
CA ASP A 273 -13.78 18.14 5.14
C ASP A 273 -12.90 19.40 4.97
N SER A 274 -12.48 19.94 6.10
CA SER A 274 -11.68 21.16 6.22
C SER A 274 -10.22 20.86 5.92
N SER A 275 -9.89 20.68 4.64
CA SER A 275 -8.51 20.80 4.19
C SER A 275 -8.21 22.28 3.97
N HIS A 276 -7.23 22.82 4.71
CA HIS A 276 -6.71 24.18 4.54
C HIS A 276 -6.36 24.43 3.07
N ILE A 277 -7.13 25.27 2.39
CA ILE A 277 -6.92 25.64 0.99
C ILE A 277 -6.75 27.15 0.89
N LEU A 278 -5.59 27.56 0.39
CA LEU A 278 -5.31 28.93 -0.04
C LEU A 278 -5.96 29.13 -1.41
N SER A 279 -7.04 29.93 -1.48
CA SER A 279 -7.56 30.47 -2.73
C SER A 279 -6.83 31.76 -3.08
N ASN A 280 -6.51 31.98 -4.36
CA ASN A 280 -6.09 33.30 -4.82
C ASN A 280 -7.32 34.23 -4.91
N GLU A 281 -7.09 35.54 -5.01
CA GLU A 281 -8.13 36.58 -5.09
C GLU A 281 -9.10 36.38 -6.27
N ASN A 282 -8.71 35.56 -7.26
CA ASN A 282 -9.49 35.24 -8.46
C ASN A 282 -10.41 34.01 -8.29
N GLY A 283 -10.44 33.37 -7.11
CA GLY A 283 -11.28 32.20 -6.86
C GLY A 283 -10.78 30.91 -7.53
N GLU A 284 -9.53 30.88 -8.01
CA GLU A 284 -8.93 29.69 -8.58
C GLU A 284 -8.31 28.82 -7.49
N LYS A 285 -8.35 27.51 -7.71
CA LYS A 285 -7.70 26.51 -6.86
C LYS A 285 -6.65 25.76 -7.66
N THR A 286 -5.47 25.59 -7.06
CA THR A 286 -4.46 24.69 -7.59
C THR A 286 -4.63 23.29 -6.96
N VAL A 287 -4.64 22.26 -7.79
CA VAL A 287 -4.86 20.86 -7.40
C VAL A 287 -3.70 20.02 -7.92
N SER A 288 -3.13 19.17 -7.08
CA SER A 288 -2.13 18.18 -7.46
C SER A 288 -2.78 17.07 -8.26
N LEU A 289 -2.29 16.84 -9.47
CA LEU A 289 -2.88 15.87 -10.39
C LEU A 289 -2.09 14.56 -10.39
N MET A 290 -0.78 14.64 -10.57
CA MET A 290 0.07 13.46 -10.70
C MET A 290 1.48 13.73 -10.22
N GLU A 291 2.08 12.73 -9.59
CA GLU A 291 3.48 12.74 -9.21
C GLU A 291 4.29 11.83 -10.12
N PHE A 292 5.41 12.36 -10.60
CA PHE A 292 6.44 11.61 -11.28
C PHE A 292 7.64 11.49 -10.35
N GLN A 293 8.14 10.28 -10.16
CA GLN A 293 9.32 9.99 -9.35
C GLN A 293 10.32 9.15 -10.15
N PHE A 294 11.57 9.58 -10.17
CA PHE A 294 12.69 8.80 -10.69
C PHE A 294 13.48 8.24 -9.50
N HIS A 295 13.56 6.92 -9.38
CA HIS A 295 14.33 6.31 -8.31
C HIS A 295 15.83 6.46 -8.57
N THR A 296 16.58 6.91 -7.56
CA THR A 296 18.01 7.25 -7.68
C THR A 296 18.96 6.22 -7.06
N LYS A 297 18.42 5.07 -6.61
CA LYS A 297 19.18 4.03 -5.89
C LYS A 297 18.98 2.65 -6.56
N SER A 298 18.63 1.64 -5.77
CA SER A 298 18.52 0.23 -6.20
C SER A 298 17.39 -0.08 -7.17
N ARG A 299 16.55 0.89 -7.51
CA ARG A 299 15.45 0.74 -8.46
C ARG A 299 15.73 1.63 -9.66
N THR A 300 15.66 1.05 -10.84
CA THR A 300 15.79 1.74 -12.11
C THR A 300 14.44 2.15 -12.70
N ASN A 301 13.33 1.63 -12.15
CA ASN A 301 11.97 2.02 -12.52
C ASN A 301 11.64 3.45 -12.08
N MET A 302 10.70 4.07 -12.79
CA MET A 302 9.98 5.26 -12.36
C MET A 302 8.82 4.87 -11.43
N ALA A 303 8.27 5.86 -10.71
CA ALA A 303 6.95 5.76 -10.10
C ALA A 303 6.12 6.98 -10.51
N VAL A 304 5.13 6.75 -11.38
CA VAL A 304 4.20 7.74 -11.91
C VAL A 304 2.82 7.43 -11.35
N ARG A 305 2.26 8.36 -10.57
CA ARG A 305 1.08 8.09 -9.73
C ARG A 305 0.14 9.28 -9.69
N TRP A 306 -1.13 9.05 -10.00
CA TRP A 306 -2.20 10.01 -9.76
C TRP A 306 -2.29 10.36 -8.28
N CYS A 307 -2.53 11.64 -7.99
CA CYS A 307 -3.13 12.08 -6.74
C CYS A 307 -4.63 11.80 -6.85
N PHE A 308 -5.02 10.55 -6.62
CA PHE A 308 -6.27 9.97 -7.10
C PHE A 308 -7.50 10.64 -6.51
N GLU A 309 -7.49 10.97 -5.21
CA GLU A 309 -8.63 11.67 -4.60
C GLU A 309 -8.81 13.08 -5.17
N GLU A 310 -7.71 13.76 -5.47
CA GLU A 310 -7.73 15.07 -6.10
C GLU A 310 -8.21 14.99 -7.55
N LEU A 311 -7.75 13.99 -8.32
CA LEU A 311 -8.23 13.68 -9.66
C LEU A 311 -9.75 13.46 -9.66
N LEU A 312 -10.27 12.61 -8.78
CA LEU A 312 -11.72 12.37 -8.71
C LEU A 312 -12.50 13.61 -8.28
N SER A 313 -11.89 14.51 -7.48
CA SER A 313 -12.54 15.76 -7.08
C SER A 313 -12.68 16.77 -8.21
N VAL A 314 -11.86 16.66 -9.26
CA VAL A 314 -11.87 17.54 -10.44
C VAL A 314 -12.61 16.89 -11.60
N PHE A 315 -12.35 15.61 -11.85
CA PHE A 315 -12.82 14.87 -13.03
C PHE A 315 -13.91 13.85 -12.69
N GLY A 316 -14.53 13.94 -11.51
CA GLY A 316 -15.54 13.00 -11.04
C GLY A 316 -16.74 12.85 -11.98
N SER A 317 -17.09 13.91 -12.74
CA SER A 317 -18.14 13.89 -13.76
C SER A 317 -17.85 12.97 -14.96
N HIS A 318 -16.60 12.51 -15.13
CA HIS A 318 -16.23 11.54 -16.16
C HIS A 318 -16.36 10.10 -15.68
N PHE A 319 -16.91 9.88 -14.48
CA PHE A 319 -17.08 8.56 -13.89
C PHE A 319 -18.49 8.41 -13.32
N THR A 320 -19.07 7.23 -13.47
CA THR A 320 -20.07 6.76 -12.51
C THR A 320 -19.31 6.28 -11.27
N ILE A 321 -19.59 6.89 -10.12
CA ILE A 321 -18.94 6.57 -8.85
C ILE A 321 -19.99 6.05 -7.88
N GLU A 322 -19.85 4.79 -7.48
CA GLU A 322 -20.72 4.14 -6.51
C GLU A 322 -19.93 3.75 -5.26
N ASN A 323 -20.49 3.97 -4.07
CA ASN A 323 -19.91 3.47 -2.82
C ASN A 323 -20.43 2.05 -2.54
N LEU A 324 -19.52 1.14 -2.16
CA LEU A 324 -19.81 -0.26 -1.82
C LEU A 324 -19.73 -0.54 -0.32
#